data_AF-A0A7S0GVH6-F1
#
_entry.id   AF-A0A7S0GVH6-F1
#
_cell.length_a   1.000
_cell.length_b   1.000
_cell.length_c   1.000
_cell.angle_alpha   90.00
_cell.angle_beta   90.00
_cell.angle_gamma   90.00
#
_symmetry.space_group_name_H-M   'P 1'
#
loop_
_entity.id
_entity.type
_entity.pdbx_description
1 polymer ?
#
loop_
_entity_poly.entity_id
_entity_poly.type
_entity_poly.pdbx_seq_one_letter_code
_entity_poly.pdbx_strand_id
1 'polypeptide(L)'
;PGFKPKPPADPLAKIAELAKLTCESPPFGTPAPDAELLRALKREVRRDDAAMDRVHDVLLRALAHEECGPRMHAVAVIDQLFHRSHRFRGLITDALDAFLKRAIGVDPDAHPLPGPPDETRKLIDRAVAALASWNETFGTHLPRLSFALRFANDALGPDAPAA
;
A
#
# COMPACT_ATOMS: atom_id res chain seq x y z
N PRO A 1 14.94 -15.65 -39.00
CA PRO A 1 14.09 -15.09 -37.91
C PRO A 1 13.71 -16.19 -36.90
N GLY A 2 14.44 -16.26 -35.78
CA GLY A 2 14.21 -17.27 -34.75
C GLY A 2 12.90 -17.01 -34.00
N PHE A 3 12.00 -17.99 -34.00
CA PHE A 3 10.82 -17.99 -33.14
C PHE A 3 11.29 -18.07 -31.69
N LYS A 4 11.23 -16.95 -30.96
CA LYS A 4 11.38 -16.99 -29.51
C LYS A 4 10.06 -17.56 -28.96
N PRO A 5 10.08 -18.68 -28.22
CA PRO A 5 8.87 -19.19 -27.59
C PRO A 5 8.29 -18.09 -26.69
N LYS A 6 6.96 -17.91 -26.76
CA LYS A 6 6.25 -17.02 -25.85
C LYS A 6 6.63 -17.40 -24.42
N PRO A 7 7.00 -16.45 -23.55
CA PRO A 7 7.27 -16.75 -22.15
C PRO A 7 6.11 -17.55 -21.56
N PRO A 8 6.37 -18.54 -20.69
CA PRO A 8 5.31 -19.24 -19.99
C PRO A 8 4.37 -18.21 -19.34
N ALA A 9 3.07 -18.44 -19.43
CA ALA A 9 2.09 -17.52 -18.86
C ALA A 9 2.36 -17.40 -17.35
N ASP A 10 2.55 -16.15 -16.86
CA ASP A 10 2.72 -15.88 -15.42
C ASP A 10 1.49 -16.45 -14.69
N PRO A 11 1.67 -17.50 -13.85
CA PRO A 11 0.55 -18.14 -13.18
C PRO A 11 -0.18 -17.20 -12.22
N LEU A 12 0.49 -16.11 -11.80
CA LEU A 12 -0.04 -15.09 -10.91
C LEU A 12 -0.51 -13.83 -11.66
N ALA A 13 -0.56 -13.85 -13.00
CA ALA A 13 -1.01 -12.71 -13.79
C ALA A 13 -2.44 -12.28 -13.44
N LYS A 14 -3.34 -13.25 -13.21
CA LYS A 14 -4.74 -12.96 -12.86
C LYS A 14 -4.86 -12.27 -11.51
N ILE A 15 -4.10 -12.71 -10.51
CA ILE A 15 -4.14 -12.09 -9.18
C ILE A 15 -3.46 -10.73 -9.18
N ALA A 16 -2.40 -10.56 -9.97
CA ALA A 16 -1.76 -9.27 -10.18
C ALA A 16 -2.73 -8.26 -10.80
N GLU A 17 -3.47 -8.68 -11.83
CA GLU A 17 -4.49 -7.84 -12.47
C GLU A 17 -5.63 -7.49 -11.51
N LEU A 18 -6.10 -8.45 -10.72
CA LEU A 18 -7.13 -8.21 -9.70
C LEU A 18 -6.68 -7.15 -8.67
N ALA A 19 -5.43 -7.23 -8.20
CA ALA A 19 -4.87 -6.24 -7.27
C ALA A 19 -4.78 -4.85 -7.90
N LYS A 20 -4.37 -4.79 -9.17
CA LYS A 20 -4.30 -3.54 -9.94
C LYS A 20 -5.67 -2.89 -10.08
N LEU A 21 -6.67 -3.64 -10.57
CA LEU A 21 -8.05 -3.16 -10.72
C LEU A 21 -8.65 -2.71 -9.38
N THR A 22 -8.35 -3.40 -8.28
CA THR A 22 -8.79 -2.99 -6.93
C THR A 22 -8.33 -1.57 -6.58
N CYS A 23 -7.17 -1.14 -7.09
CA CYS A 23 -6.60 0.19 -6.83
C CYS A 23 -6.98 1.23 -7.89
N GLU A 24 -7.14 0.84 -9.15
CA GLU A 24 -7.27 1.79 -10.27
C GLU A 24 -8.69 1.91 -10.84
N SER A 25 -9.57 0.92 -10.65
CA SER A 25 -10.94 0.95 -11.16
C SER A 25 -11.97 1.75 -10.35
N PRO A 26 -11.77 2.12 -9.07
CA PRO A 26 -12.75 2.97 -8.37
C PRO A 26 -12.90 4.34 -9.05
N PRO A 27 -14.10 4.94 -9.06
CA PRO A 27 -14.32 6.25 -9.68
C PRO A 27 -13.37 7.32 -9.10
N PHE A 28 -12.97 8.28 -9.94
CA PHE A 28 -12.11 9.38 -9.52
C PHE A 28 -12.68 10.11 -8.30
N GLY A 29 -11.81 10.45 -7.34
CA GLY A 29 -12.19 11.10 -6.09
C GLY A 29 -12.84 10.19 -5.04
N THR A 30 -13.06 8.90 -5.34
CA THR A 30 -13.46 7.95 -4.29
C THR A 30 -12.27 7.63 -3.39
N PRO A 31 -12.46 7.63 -2.05
CA PRO A 31 -11.36 7.38 -1.14
C PRO A 31 -11.16 5.89 -0.85
N ALA A 32 -12.03 5.00 -1.31
CA ALA A 32 -11.99 3.59 -0.92
C ALA A 32 -11.89 2.68 -2.16
N PRO A 33 -11.13 1.56 -2.08
CA PRO A 33 -11.07 0.59 -3.16
C PRO A 33 -12.44 -0.03 -3.42
N ASP A 34 -12.63 -0.58 -4.61
CA ASP A 34 -13.85 -1.28 -4.98
C ASP A 34 -14.07 -2.47 -4.02
N ALA A 35 -15.26 -2.50 -3.40
CA ALA A 35 -15.55 -3.45 -2.34
C ALA A 35 -15.66 -4.89 -2.85
N GLU A 36 -16.11 -5.11 -4.08
CA GLU A 36 -16.23 -6.44 -4.67
C GLU A 36 -14.87 -6.99 -5.08
N LEU A 37 -14.07 -6.17 -5.77
CA LEU A 37 -12.70 -6.50 -6.15
C LEU A 37 -11.83 -6.76 -4.92
N LEU A 38 -11.93 -5.93 -3.89
CA LEU A 38 -11.21 -6.14 -2.64
C LEU A 38 -11.63 -7.42 -1.92
N ARG A 39 -12.93 -7.75 -1.92
CA ARG A 39 -13.40 -9.03 -1.36
C ARG A 39 -12.85 -10.20 -2.16
N ALA A 40 -12.79 -10.13 -3.48
CA ALA A 40 -12.19 -11.15 -4.32
C ALA A 40 -10.70 -11.30 -4.05
N LEU A 41 -9.94 -10.19 -4.04
CA LEU A 41 -8.52 -10.16 -3.76
C LEU A 41 -8.18 -10.85 -2.44
N LYS A 42 -8.91 -10.50 -1.37
CA LYS A 42 -8.74 -11.11 -0.05
C LYS A 42 -9.03 -12.61 -0.03
N ARG A 43 -9.94 -13.12 -0.86
CA ARG A 43 -10.23 -14.56 -0.94
C ARG A 43 -9.07 -15.31 -1.59
N GLU A 44 -8.55 -14.78 -2.70
CA GLU A 44 -7.47 -15.40 -3.45
C GLU A 44 -6.18 -15.48 -2.63
N VAL A 45 -5.78 -14.38 -1.97
CA VAL A 45 -4.51 -14.37 -1.21
C VAL A 45 -4.56 -15.08 0.14
N ARG A 46 -5.76 -15.41 0.66
CA ARG A 46 -5.93 -15.89 2.05
C ARG A 46 -5.11 -17.15 2.37
N ARG A 47 -4.87 -18.01 1.39
CA ARG A 47 -4.22 -19.32 1.57
C ARG A 47 -3.08 -19.56 0.57
N ASP A 48 -2.70 -18.53 -0.17
CA ASP A 48 -1.68 -18.62 -1.21
C ASP A 48 -0.63 -17.54 -0.97
N ASP A 49 0.51 -18.00 -0.45
CA ASP A 49 1.65 -17.18 -0.13
C ASP A 49 2.29 -16.54 -1.38
N ALA A 50 2.32 -17.27 -2.50
CA ALA A 50 2.84 -16.74 -3.75
C ALA A 50 1.91 -15.65 -4.31
N ALA A 51 0.60 -15.86 -4.21
CA ALA A 51 -0.38 -14.82 -4.52
C ALA A 51 -0.22 -13.60 -3.60
N MET A 52 0.00 -13.81 -2.29
CA MET A 52 0.25 -12.73 -1.34
C MET A 52 1.50 -11.90 -1.70
N ASP A 53 2.61 -12.54 -2.06
CA ASP A 53 3.82 -11.86 -2.56
C ASP A 53 3.51 -11.03 -3.80
N ARG A 54 2.83 -11.63 -4.77
CA ARG A 54 2.51 -10.95 -6.02
C ARG A 54 1.66 -9.71 -5.78
N VAL A 55 0.67 -9.82 -4.88
CA VAL A 55 -0.20 -8.70 -4.50
C VAL A 55 0.59 -7.63 -3.77
N HIS A 56 1.48 -7.99 -2.85
CA HIS A 56 2.39 -7.04 -2.21
C HIS A 56 3.18 -6.22 -3.25
N ASP A 57 3.78 -6.88 -4.25
CA ASP A 57 4.55 -6.19 -5.29
C ASP A 57 3.68 -5.27 -6.17
N VAL A 58 2.41 -5.61 -6.37
CA VAL A 58 1.47 -4.74 -7.09
C VAL A 58 1.07 -3.55 -6.24
N LEU A 59 0.83 -3.75 -4.94
CA LEU A 59 0.49 -2.65 -4.02
C LEU A 59 1.64 -1.66 -3.86
N LEU A 60 2.90 -2.11 -3.79
CA LEU A 60 4.07 -1.22 -3.75
C LEU A 60 4.23 -0.40 -5.04
N ARG A 61 3.81 -0.94 -6.19
CA ARG A 61 3.74 -0.20 -7.46
C ARG A 61 2.58 0.79 -7.48
N ALA A 62 1.42 0.41 -6.97
CA ALA A 62 0.28 1.31 -6.83
C ALA A 62 0.57 2.49 -5.90
N LEU A 63 1.38 2.30 -4.86
CA LEU A 63 1.90 3.42 -4.04
C LEU A 63 2.77 4.39 -4.83
N ALA A 64 3.37 3.99 -5.95
CA ALA A 64 4.14 4.86 -6.83
C ALA A 64 3.31 5.46 -7.98
N HIS A 65 1.98 5.31 -7.98
CA HIS A 65 1.12 5.84 -9.04
C HIS A 65 1.23 7.37 -9.17
N GLU A 66 0.97 7.92 -10.35
CA GLU A 66 1.04 9.37 -10.60
C GLU A 66 -0.15 10.17 -10.03
N GLU A 67 -1.08 9.51 -9.35
CA GLU A 67 -2.30 10.11 -8.79
C GLU A 67 -2.51 9.65 -7.34
N CYS A 68 -3.15 10.49 -6.52
CA CYS A 68 -3.42 10.17 -5.12
C CYS A 68 -4.46 9.07 -4.95
N GLY A 69 -5.46 8.97 -5.83
CA GLY A 69 -6.54 7.97 -5.75
C GLY A 69 -6.04 6.53 -5.64
N PRO A 70 -5.28 6.02 -6.63
CA PRO A 70 -4.73 4.67 -6.58
C PRO A 70 -3.79 4.42 -5.40
N ARG A 71 -3.00 5.43 -4.98
CA ARG A 71 -2.18 5.34 -3.77
C ARG A 71 -3.05 5.17 -2.52
N MET A 72 -4.11 5.96 -2.39
CA MET A 72 -5.06 5.86 -1.28
C MET A 72 -5.75 4.50 -1.22
N HIS A 73 -6.15 3.96 -2.37
CA HIS A 73 -6.73 2.61 -2.45
C HIS A 73 -5.72 1.55 -2.03
N ALA A 74 -4.47 1.65 -2.51
CA ALA A 74 -3.41 0.74 -2.11
C ALA A 74 -3.17 0.77 -0.60
N VAL A 75 -3.11 1.96 0.03
CA VAL A 75 -3.01 2.08 1.50
C VAL A 75 -4.16 1.35 2.20
N ALA A 76 -5.41 1.52 1.73
CA ALA A 76 -6.56 0.85 2.32
C ALA A 76 -6.52 -0.68 2.16
N VAL A 77 -6.00 -1.20 1.04
CA VAL A 77 -5.80 -2.64 0.85
C VAL A 77 -4.67 -3.15 1.76
N ILE A 78 -3.53 -2.45 1.79
CA ILE A 78 -2.37 -2.77 2.62
C ILE A 78 -2.81 -2.87 4.08
N ASP A 79 -3.54 -1.88 4.58
CA ASP A 79 -4.04 -1.85 5.96
C ASP A 79 -4.87 -3.09 6.31
N GLN A 80 -5.85 -3.44 5.47
CA GLN A 80 -6.67 -4.63 5.71
C GLN A 80 -5.91 -5.94 5.66
N LEU A 81 -4.91 -6.06 4.77
CA LEU A 81 -4.08 -7.25 4.67
C LEU A 81 -3.08 -7.33 5.84
N PHE A 82 -2.54 -6.19 6.29
CA PHE A 82 -1.63 -6.10 7.43
C PHE A 82 -2.28 -6.64 8.70
N HIS A 83 -3.50 -6.20 9.03
CA HIS A 83 -4.20 -6.71 10.21
C HIS A 83 -4.58 -8.18 10.15
N ARG A 84 -4.66 -8.79 8.96
CA ARG A 84 -5.22 -10.15 8.77
C ARG A 84 -4.21 -11.22 8.40
N SER A 85 -3.00 -10.85 7.98
CA SER A 85 -2.00 -11.79 7.48
C SER A 85 -0.63 -11.56 8.12
N HIS A 86 -0.14 -12.55 8.89
CA HIS A 86 1.23 -12.53 9.44
C HIS A 86 2.28 -12.37 8.36
N ARG A 87 2.13 -13.12 7.26
CA ARG A 87 3.04 -13.05 6.13
C ARG A 87 3.11 -11.67 5.52
N PHE A 88 1.95 -11.05 5.29
CA PHE A 88 1.88 -9.72 4.71
C PHE A 88 2.48 -8.65 5.64
N ARG A 89 2.30 -8.79 6.96
CA ARG A 89 2.98 -7.92 7.94
C ARG A 89 4.50 -7.97 7.78
N GLY A 90 5.08 -9.16 7.61
CA GLY A 90 6.51 -9.30 7.32
C GLY A 90 6.92 -8.52 6.09
N LEU A 91 6.25 -8.76 4.96
CA LEU A 91 6.54 -8.08 3.69
C LEU A 91 6.48 -6.55 3.79
N ILE A 92 5.40 -6.01 4.35
CA ILE A 92 5.23 -4.56 4.48
C ILE A 92 6.20 -3.95 5.49
N THR A 93 6.53 -4.66 6.58
CA THR A 93 7.53 -4.19 7.53
C THR A 93 8.91 -4.10 6.88
N ASP A 94 9.23 -5.00 5.96
CA ASP A 94 10.47 -4.95 5.20
C ASP A 94 10.47 -3.83 4.15
N ALA A 95 9.31 -3.54 3.56
CA ALA A 95 9.11 -2.47 2.59
C ALA A 95 8.64 -1.12 3.20
N LEU A 96 8.81 -0.93 4.52
CA LEU A 96 8.22 0.20 5.24
C LEU A 96 8.75 1.55 4.74
N ASP A 97 10.02 1.62 4.32
CA ASP A 97 10.61 2.81 3.69
C ASP A 97 9.84 3.24 2.43
N ALA A 98 9.44 2.29 1.59
CA ALA A 98 8.64 2.60 0.40
C ALA A 98 7.26 3.13 0.78
N PHE A 99 6.64 2.59 1.83
CA PHE A 99 5.37 3.08 2.35
C PHE A 99 5.49 4.53 2.87
N LEU A 100 6.50 4.80 3.72
CA LEU A 100 6.75 6.13 4.26
C LEU A 100 6.97 7.17 3.16
N LYS A 101 7.82 6.86 2.17
CA LYS A 101 8.12 7.80 1.08
C LYS A 101 6.93 8.04 0.15
N ARG A 102 6.19 6.99 -0.18
CA ARG A 102 5.21 7.04 -1.27
C ARG A 102 3.77 7.29 -0.82
N ALA A 103 3.45 7.03 0.45
CA ALA A 103 2.15 7.27 1.04
C ALA A 103 2.14 8.42 2.06
N ILE A 104 3.20 8.57 2.86
CA ILE A 104 3.27 9.62 3.89
C ILE A 104 4.05 10.85 3.39
N GLY A 105 4.99 10.69 2.46
CA GLY A 105 5.74 11.81 1.89
C GLY A 105 6.87 12.31 2.79
N VAL A 106 7.55 11.41 3.50
CA VAL A 106 8.70 11.74 4.40
C VAL A 106 9.96 12.25 3.69
N ASP A 107 9.96 12.24 2.35
CA ASP A 107 11.07 12.70 1.50
C ASP A 107 10.47 13.42 0.28
N PRO A 108 9.88 14.63 0.46
CA PRO A 108 9.13 15.30 -0.60
C PRO A 108 10.02 15.78 -1.75
N ASP A 109 11.32 15.98 -1.51
CA ASP A 109 12.27 16.45 -2.52
C ASP A 109 12.60 15.34 -3.53
N ALA A 110 12.87 14.11 -3.07
CA ALA A 110 13.16 12.98 -3.96
C ALA A 110 11.89 12.21 -4.39
N HIS A 111 10.84 12.24 -3.55
CA HIS A 111 9.61 11.48 -3.72
C HIS A 111 8.37 12.34 -3.45
N PRO A 112 8.08 13.34 -4.30
CA PRO A 112 6.90 14.18 -4.12
C PRO A 112 5.62 13.35 -4.21
N LEU A 113 4.64 13.69 -3.35
CA LEU A 113 3.31 13.14 -3.45
C LEU A 113 2.55 13.80 -4.61
N PRO A 114 1.75 13.04 -5.37
CA PRO A 114 1.09 13.53 -6.57
C PRO A 114 -0.17 14.33 -6.23
N GLY A 115 -0.62 15.15 -7.18
CA GLY A 115 -1.93 15.79 -7.11
C GLY A 115 -1.98 17.04 -6.23
N PRO A 116 -3.19 17.62 -6.06
CA PRO A 116 -3.38 18.87 -5.32
C PRO A 116 -3.21 18.67 -3.81
N PRO A 117 -2.89 19.74 -3.04
CA PRO A 117 -2.64 19.65 -1.60
C PRO A 117 -3.74 18.94 -0.80
N ASP A 118 -5.01 19.17 -1.13
CA ASP A 118 -6.15 18.54 -0.43
C ASP A 118 -6.23 17.03 -0.62
N GLU A 119 -5.82 16.51 -1.79
CA GLU A 119 -5.78 15.06 -2.04
C GLU A 119 -4.56 14.43 -1.37
N THR A 120 -3.42 15.08 -1.48
CA THR A 120 -2.19 14.70 -0.78
C THR A 120 -2.43 14.62 0.72
N ARG A 121 -3.14 15.61 1.29
CA ARG A 121 -3.48 15.61 2.72
C ARG A 121 -4.28 14.39 3.14
N LYS A 122 -5.32 14.03 2.37
CA LYS A 122 -6.14 12.83 2.62
C LYS A 122 -5.32 11.55 2.55
N LEU A 123 -4.37 11.47 1.62
CA LEU A 123 -3.45 10.33 1.49
C LEU A 123 -2.56 10.21 2.74
N ILE A 124 -1.96 11.33 3.18
CA ILE A 124 -1.10 11.38 4.39
C ILE A 124 -1.90 10.97 5.63
N ASP A 125 -3.07 11.60 5.86
CA ASP A 125 -3.91 11.32 7.03
C ASP A 125 -4.25 9.84 7.11
N ARG A 126 -4.63 9.22 5.99
CA ARG A 126 -4.92 7.79 5.94
C ARG A 126 -3.69 6.93 6.20
N ALA A 127 -2.56 7.25 5.59
CA ALA A 127 -1.35 6.44 5.69
C ALA A 127 -0.76 6.49 7.11
N VAL A 128 -0.78 7.66 7.75
CA VAL A 128 -0.39 7.83 9.15
C VAL A 128 -1.35 7.10 10.07
N ALA A 129 -2.68 7.21 9.86
CA ALA A 129 -3.65 6.49 10.67
C ALA A 129 -3.47 4.96 10.60
N ALA A 130 -3.20 4.42 9.40
CA ALA A 130 -2.87 3.00 9.23
C ALA A 130 -1.60 2.63 10.01
N LEU A 131 -0.51 3.40 9.84
CA LEU A 131 0.75 3.14 10.53
C LEU A 131 0.61 3.23 12.06
N ALA A 132 -0.18 4.18 12.55
CA ALA A 132 -0.49 4.33 13.98
C ALA A 132 -1.24 3.10 14.50
N SER A 133 -2.28 2.65 13.79
CA SER A 133 -3.05 1.45 14.17
C SER A 133 -2.19 0.18 14.14
N TRP A 134 -1.28 0.05 13.17
CA TRP A 134 -0.34 -1.06 13.11
C TRP A 134 0.61 -1.03 14.31
N ASN A 135 1.14 0.13 14.66
CA ASN A 135 2.03 0.30 15.80
C ASN A 135 1.31 0.03 17.13
N GLU A 136 0.07 0.49 17.30
CA GLU A 136 -0.74 0.21 18.48
C GLU A 136 -0.95 -1.31 18.65
N THR A 137 -1.29 -2.00 17.56
CA THR A 137 -1.64 -3.42 17.60
C THR A 137 -0.41 -4.34 17.68
N PHE A 138 0.69 -3.98 16.98
CA PHE A 138 1.82 -4.88 16.75
C PHE A 138 3.18 -4.30 17.15
N GLY A 139 3.27 -3.04 17.58
CA GLY A 139 4.52 -2.34 17.83
C GLY A 139 5.41 -3.01 18.88
N THR A 140 4.82 -3.68 19.87
CA THR A 140 5.56 -4.47 20.87
C THR A 140 6.39 -5.59 20.24
N HIS A 141 5.87 -6.22 19.17
CA HIS A 141 6.53 -7.33 18.47
C HIS A 141 7.23 -6.90 17.18
N LEU A 142 6.89 -5.71 16.66
CA LEU A 142 7.47 -5.10 15.47
C LEU A 142 7.99 -3.69 15.78
N PRO A 143 9.11 -3.54 16.51
CA PRO A 143 9.62 -2.23 16.93
C PRO A 143 9.91 -1.26 15.77
N ARG A 144 10.15 -1.79 14.56
CA ARG A 144 10.29 -0.99 13.32
C ARG A 144 9.08 -0.09 13.07
N LEU A 145 7.87 -0.49 13.49
CA LEU A 145 6.66 0.33 13.37
C LEU A 145 6.73 1.56 14.27
N SER A 146 7.22 1.42 15.50
CA SER A 146 7.36 2.55 16.44
C SER A 146 8.38 3.56 15.93
N PHE A 147 9.50 3.09 15.39
CA PHE A 147 10.50 3.95 14.75
C PHE A 147 9.95 4.65 13.51
N ALA A 148 9.24 3.92 12.64
CA ALA A 148 8.65 4.47 11.43
C ALA A 148 7.57 5.52 11.73
N LEU A 149 6.71 5.27 12.71
CA LEU A 149 5.67 6.22 13.12
C LEU A 149 6.28 7.50 13.69
N ARG A 150 7.28 7.37 14.58
CA ARG A 150 8.00 8.54 15.10
C ARG A 150 8.68 9.32 13.97
N PHE A 151 9.38 8.62 13.07
CA PHE A 151 10.04 9.25 11.93
C PHE A 151 9.05 9.97 11.01
N ALA A 152 7.88 9.37 10.74
CA ALA A 152 6.81 10.01 9.98
C ALA A 152 6.32 11.31 10.63
N ASN A 153 6.07 11.28 11.95
CA ASN A 153 5.64 12.47 12.69
C ASN A 153 6.71 13.56 12.69
N ASP A 154 7.98 13.19 12.90
CA ASP A 154 9.11 14.12 12.88
C ASP A 154 9.25 14.77 11.48
N ALA A 155 9.09 13.99 10.40
CA ALA A 155 9.18 14.48 9.02
C ALA A 155 8.02 15.40 8.62
N LEU A 156 6.80 15.12 9.10
CA LEU A 156 5.62 15.96 8.85
C LEU A 156 5.58 17.20 9.76
N GLY A 157 6.26 17.15 10.92
CA GLY A 157 6.34 18.26 11.86
C GLY A 157 4.96 18.77 12.30
N PRO A 158 4.66 20.08 12.19
CA PRO A 158 3.38 20.65 12.61
C PRO A 158 2.19 20.14 11.77
N ASP A 159 2.44 19.59 10.58
CA ASP A 159 1.42 19.05 9.71
C ASP A 159 1.12 17.57 10.01
N ALA A 160 1.79 16.96 11.00
CA ALA A 160 1.50 15.58 11.39
C ALA A 160 0.01 15.42 11.78
N PRO A 161 -0.71 14.42 11.24
CA PRO A 161 -2.07 14.12 11.65
C PRO A 161 -2.12 13.80 13.14
N ALA A 162 -3.22 14.20 13.81
CA ALA A 162 -3.46 13.75 15.18
C ALA A 162 -3.58 12.21 15.17
N ALA A 163 -2.66 11.55 15.85
CA ALA A 163 -2.66 10.09 16.02
C ALA A 163 -3.73 9.66 17.03
#